data_AF-A0A845HZB4-F1
#
_entry.id   AF-A0A845HZB4-F1
#
_cell.length_a   1.000
_cell.length_b   1.000
_cell.length_c   1.000
_cell.angle_alpha   90.00
_cell.angle_beta   90.00
_cell.angle_gamma   90.00
#
_symmetry.space_group_name_H-M   'P 1'
#
loop_
_entity.id
_entity.type
_entity.pdbx_description
1 polymer ?
#
loop_
_entity_poly.entity_id
_entity_poly.type
_entity_poly.pdbx_seq_one_letter_code
_entity_poly.pdbx_strand_id
1 'polypeptide(L)'
;MRKISTKFHLPEYAAGLLTSLFLNTGFAQTTPAPSEQAPLARVEVAGRADVDERPYERFVKAMDFFDAESPKLAPQSKLRFRLVTKHRSARVDELKLAVTGPTVHIPLELMPQNFFTIERNARALHEDATVRSNRKNGTFDWSVDVRTPGLPRNTRRLGDLRLQCRIELLAAKLGQHVFSPLYFVQTAAGADPCALRNTSMLLIGDEPIFAVTLVQGARRQVLPAASLYGGSLPSWTKAITGDWLGRDHLFEVPLWDASWPDDTLVELEPMRTVQANATEAEPPPASELLQSVTRESLARWVIEGRTSGKDVEGVFGHPEVIQFSHGDASWVFRTETGSGKIISAVPVLGILLKPERKLKELHLIIGPGGIVKQYQLEEMVLRF
;
A
#
# COMPACT_ATOMS: atom_id res chain seq x y z
N MET A 1 -12.39 -9.26 -48.65
CA MET A 1 -11.21 -9.28 -47.75
C MET A 1 -9.96 -8.98 -48.56
N ARG A 2 -9.47 -7.73 -48.53
CA ARG A 2 -8.21 -7.31 -49.17
C ARG A 2 -7.06 -7.54 -48.18
N LYS A 3 -6.05 -8.32 -48.59
CA LYS A 3 -4.79 -8.52 -47.85
C LYS A 3 -3.88 -7.31 -48.07
N ILE A 4 -3.43 -6.68 -46.99
CA ILE A 4 -2.37 -5.67 -47.02
C ILE A 4 -1.12 -6.32 -46.42
N SER A 5 -0.05 -6.32 -47.20
CA SER A 5 1.29 -6.80 -46.88
C SER A 5 2.14 -5.60 -46.46
N THR A 6 2.76 -5.66 -45.28
CA THR A 6 3.71 -4.65 -44.78
C THR A 6 5.09 -5.28 -44.65
N LYS A 7 6.03 -4.84 -45.50
CA LYS A 7 7.47 -5.13 -45.36
C LYS A 7 8.11 -4.01 -44.55
N PHE A 8 8.81 -4.39 -43.48
CA PHE A 8 9.74 -3.54 -42.73
C PHE A 8 11.15 -3.71 -43.32
N HIS A 9 11.84 -2.61 -43.60
CA HIS A 9 13.28 -2.58 -43.85
C HIS A 9 13.96 -1.66 -42.82
N LEU A 10 14.91 -2.23 -42.09
CA LEU A 10 15.95 -1.53 -41.31
C LEU A 10 17.04 -1.00 -42.26
N PRO A 11 17.73 0.10 -41.93
CA PRO A 11 19.04 0.38 -42.49
C PRO A 11 20.17 0.27 -41.45
N GLU A 12 21.22 -0.44 -41.86
CA GLU A 12 22.54 -0.51 -41.26
C GLU A 12 23.39 0.74 -41.56
N TYR A 13 24.42 0.89 -40.71
CA TYR A 13 25.46 1.91 -40.62
C TYR A 13 26.47 1.92 -41.79
N ALA A 14 27.07 3.10 -42.06
CA ALA A 14 28.50 3.35 -42.36
C ALA A 14 28.67 4.78 -42.92
N ALA A 15 29.34 5.70 -42.22
CA ALA A 15 30.80 5.97 -42.25
C ALA A 15 31.27 6.77 -43.48
N GLY A 16 31.95 7.90 -43.25
CA GLY A 16 32.66 8.64 -44.30
C GLY A 16 33.02 10.08 -43.94
N LEU A 17 34.18 10.26 -43.30
CA LEU A 17 34.89 11.53 -43.15
C LEU A 17 35.65 11.84 -44.45
N LEU A 18 35.51 13.05 -45.02
CA LEU A 18 36.52 13.61 -45.92
C LEU A 18 36.38 15.13 -46.08
N THR A 19 37.45 15.81 -45.66
CA THR A 19 37.73 17.24 -45.78
C THR A 19 38.05 17.60 -47.23
N SER A 20 37.55 18.72 -47.75
CA SER A 20 38.07 19.35 -48.97
C SER A 20 37.80 20.86 -48.97
N LEU A 21 38.87 21.64 -48.85
CA LEU A 21 38.93 23.06 -49.21
C LEU A 21 38.94 23.16 -50.74
N PHE A 22 38.01 23.89 -51.35
CA PHE A 22 38.22 24.49 -52.68
C PHE A 22 37.56 25.88 -52.79
N LEU A 23 38.45 26.82 -53.12
CA LEU A 23 38.36 28.15 -53.73
C LEU A 23 37.01 28.68 -54.27
N ASN A 24 36.76 29.95 -53.93
CA ASN A 24 35.76 30.85 -54.49
C ASN A 24 35.92 31.05 -56.01
N THR A 25 34.83 30.85 -56.76
CA THR A 25 34.55 31.56 -58.01
C THR A 25 33.14 32.11 -57.95
N GLY A 26 33.03 33.44 -57.90
CA GLY A 26 31.76 34.15 -57.80
C GLY A 26 30.96 34.05 -59.09
N PHE A 27 29.77 33.46 -58.99
CA PHE A 27 28.67 33.70 -59.91
C PHE A 27 27.54 34.38 -59.11
N ALA A 28 27.21 35.60 -59.50
CA ALA A 28 26.05 36.31 -58.98
C ALA A 28 24.78 35.61 -59.50
N GLN A 29 24.20 34.73 -58.69
CA GLN A 29 22.86 34.20 -58.91
C GLN A 29 21.85 35.11 -58.22
N THR A 30 20.97 35.72 -59.02
CA THR A 30 19.83 36.52 -58.57
C THR A 30 18.89 35.59 -57.79
N THR A 31 18.83 35.74 -56.46
CA THR A 31 17.94 34.95 -55.61
C THR A 31 16.50 35.40 -55.83
N PRO A 32 15.55 34.50 -56.19
CA PRO A 32 14.13 34.84 -56.19
C PRO A 32 13.67 35.12 -54.76
N ALA A 33 12.84 36.15 -54.60
CA ALA A 33 12.32 36.58 -53.30
C ALA A 33 11.59 35.45 -52.57
N PRO A 34 11.76 35.28 -51.24
CA PRO A 34 11.03 34.27 -50.48
C PRO A 34 9.53 34.57 -50.51
N SER A 35 8.73 33.58 -50.94
CA SER A 35 7.28 33.59 -50.78
C SER A 35 6.93 33.66 -49.30
N GLU A 36 6.12 34.65 -48.94
CA GLU A 36 5.59 34.89 -47.60
C GLU A 36 4.87 33.64 -47.09
N GLN A 37 5.52 32.90 -46.19
CA GLN A 37 4.94 31.74 -45.52
C GLN A 37 3.84 32.24 -44.57
N ALA A 38 2.59 31.87 -44.88
CA ALA A 38 1.46 32.10 -44.00
C ALA A 38 1.81 31.62 -42.57
N PRO A 39 1.61 32.45 -41.53
CA PRO A 39 2.02 32.11 -40.19
C PRO A 39 1.22 30.88 -39.72
N LEU A 40 1.95 29.81 -39.39
CA LEU A 40 1.38 28.62 -38.77
C LEU A 40 0.60 29.06 -37.52
N ALA A 41 -0.69 28.71 -37.46
CA ALA A 41 -1.53 28.99 -36.32
C ALA A 41 -0.90 28.37 -35.07
N ARG A 42 -0.42 29.23 -34.16
CA ARG A 42 0.08 28.82 -32.85
C ARG A 42 -1.11 28.29 -32.05
N VAL A 43 -1.23 26.97 -31.96
CA VAL A 43 -2.14 26.31 -31.03
C VAL A 43 -1.55 26.51 -29.63
N GLU A 44 -2.02 27.54 -28.92
CA GLU A 44 -1.80 27.67 -27.49
C GLU A 44 -2.63 26.58 -26.79
N VAL A 45 -2.00 25.43 -26.54
CA VAL A 45 -2.53 24.45 -25.61
C VAL A 45 -2.33 25.05 -24.22
N ALA A 46 -3.39 25.63 -23.65
CA ALA A 46 -3.41 26.03 -22.25
C ALA A 46 -3.05 24.79 -21.41
N GLY A 47 -1.83 24.75 -20.89
CA GLY A 47 -1.33 23.62 -20.12
C GLY A 47 -2.24 23.41 -18.91
N ARG A 48 -2.94 22.27 -18.88
CA ARG A 48 -3.64 21.81 -17.68
C ARG A 48 -2.58 21.74 -16.58
N ALA A 49 -2.76 22.51 -15.52
CA ALA A 49 -1.86 22.43 -14.38
C ALA A 49 -1.81 20.96 -13.90
N ASP A 50 -0.60 20.42 -13.71
CA ASP A 50 -0.36 19.04 -13.27
C ASP A 50 -0.72 18.89 -11.80
N VAL A 51 -2.02 18.93 -11.52
CA VAL A 51 -2.60 18.97 -10.17
C VAL A 51 -3.14 17.59 -9.82
N ASP A 52 -2.99 17.18 -8.56
CA ASP A 52 -3.56 15.92 -8.08
C ASP A 52 -5.09 16.04 -8.00
N GLU A 53 -5.76 15.33 -8.89
CA GLU A 53 -7.21 15.35 -9.02
C GLU A 53 -7.77 13.97 -9.37
N ARG A 54 -9.04 13.78 -9.05
CA ARG A 54 -9.82 12.58 -9.43
C ARG A 54 -11.17 13.00 -9.98
N PRO A 55 -11.71 12.34 -11.03
CA PRO A 55 -13.04 12.62 -11.52
C PRO A 55 -14.09 12.52 -10.40
N TYR A 56 -14.97 13.51 -10.29
CA TYR A 56 -16.02 13.55 -9.27
C TYR A 56 -16.95 12.33 -9.36
N GLU A 57 -17.23 11.85 -10.58
CA GLU A 57 -18.00 10.63 -10.86
C GLU A 57 -17.48 9.41 -10.08
N ARG A 58 -16.16 9.29 -9.85
CA ARG A 58 -15.60 8.16 -9.08
C ARG A 58 -16.03 8.18 -7.61
N PHE A 59 -16.18 9.35 -7.02
CA PHE A 59 -16.70 9.49 -5.66
C PHE A 59 -18.19 9.18 -5.60
N VAL A 60 -18.96 9.60 -6.61
CA VAL A 60 -20.38 9.23 -6.73
C VAL A 60 -20.54 7.72 -6.84
N LYS A 61 -19.77 7.05 -7.70
CA LYS A 61 -19.75 5.58 -7.79
C LYS A 61 -19.38 4.91 -6.47
N ALA A 62 -18.45 5.49 -5.71
CA ALA A 62 -18.10 5.00 -4.38
C ALA A 62 -19.28 5.06 -3.41
N MET A 63 -19.99 6.20 -3.39
CA MET A 63 -21.18 6.40 -2.55
C MET A 63 -22.31 5.46 -2.96
N ASP A 64 -22.59 5.31 -4.26
CA ASP A 64 -23.66 4.43 -4.75
C ASP A 64 -23.38 2.96 -4.40
N PHE A 65 -22.12 2.53 -4.56
CA PHE A 65 -21.70 1.17 -4.19
C PHE A 65 -21.79 0.95 -2.67
N PHE A 66 -21.37 1.93 -1.87
CA PHE A 66 -21.48 1.89 -0.43
C PHE A 66 -22.93 1.76 0.03
N ASP A 67 -23.84 2.56 -0.51
CA ASP A 67 -25.27 2.51 -0.16
C ASP A 67 -25.89 1.16 -0.50
N ALA A 68 -25.46 0.53 -1.61
CA ALA A 68 -25.95 -0.79 -2.03
C ALA A 68 -25.43 -1.95 -1.16
N GLU A 69 -24.17 -1.93 -0.74
CA GLU A 69 -23.49 -3.08 -0.13
C GLU A 69 -23.29 -2.97 1.39
N SER A 70 -23.33 -1.75 1.95
CA SER A 70 -23.18 -1.53 3.40
C SER A 70 -24.19 -2.27 4.27
N PRO A 71 -25.48 -2.48 3.88
CA PRO A 71 -26.40 -3.22 4.73
C PRO A 71 -25.97 -4.68 4.98
N LYS A 72 -25.20 -5.27 4.05
CA LYS A 72 -24.75 -6.67 4.12
C LYS A 72 -23.41 -6.80 4.83
N LEU A 73 -22.42 -6.00 4.41
CA LEU A 73 -21.03 -6.16 4.85
C LEU A 73 -20.70 -5.28 6.06
N ALA A 74 -21.27 -4.09 6.12
CA ALA A 74 -20.82 -3.06 7.03
C ALA A 74 -22.01 -2.25 7.62
N PRO A 75 -22.93 -2.90 8.35
CA PRO A 75 -24.09 -2.22 8.90
C PRO A 75 -23.67 -1.07 9.83
N GLN A 76 -24.39 0.04 9.72
CA GLN A 76 -24.16 1.29 10.49
C GLN A 76 -22.83 2.01 10.20
N SER A 77 -22.00 1.49 9.28
CA SER A 77 -20.75 2.14 8.92
C SER A 77 -20.99 3.48 8.22
N LYS A 78 -19.93 4.29 8.14
CA LYS A 78 -19.88 5.56 7.41
C LYS A 78 -18.76 5.51 6.39
N LEU A 79 -19.03 6.07 5.22
CA LEU A 79 -18.07 6.27 4.14
C LEU A 79 -17.39 7.64 4.29
N ARG A 80 -16.05 7.64 4.21
CA ARG A 80 -15.22 8.83 4.09
C ARG A 80 -14.11 8.58 3.07
N PHE A 81 -13.37 9.62 2.76
CA PHE A 81 -12.20 9.55 1.88
C PHE A 81 -10.99 10.09 2.61
N ARG A 82 -9.80 9.60 2.28
CA ARG A 82 -8.53 10.00 2.89
C ARG A 82 -7.48 10.28 1.83
N LEU A 83 -6.68 11.32 2.07
CA LEU A 83 -5.44 11.57 1.33
C LEU A 83 -4.24 11.06 2.12
N VAL A 84 -3.46 10.19 1.49
CA VAL A 84 -2.26 9.58 2.07
C VAL A 84 -1.06 10.13 1.33
N THR A 85 -0.11 10.72 2.05
CA THR A 85 1.10 11.31 1.46
C THR A 85 2.04 10.23 0.94
N LYS A 86 2.42 10.30 -0.34
CA LYS A 86 3.42 9.38 -0.92
C LYS A 86 4.85 9.67 -0.48
N HIS A 87 5.16 10.95 -0.24
CA HIS A 87 6.51 11.42 0.02
C HIS A 87 6.56 12.28 1.28
N ARG A 88 7.66 12.20 2.04
CA ARG A 88 7.85 13.00 3.28
C ARG A 88 7.87 14.51 3.02
N SER A 89 8.26 14.92 1.82
CA SER A 89 8.29 16.33 1.40
C SER A 89 6.90 16.88 1.05
N ALA A 90 5.87 16.03 0.98
CA ALA A 90 4.50 16.47 0.76
C ALA A 90 4.00 17.25 1.98
N ARG A 91 4.01 18.58 1.88
CA ARG A 91 3.45 19.44 2.92
C ARG A 91 1.94 19.24 3.00
N VAL A 92 1.47 18.74 4.14
CA VAL A 92 0.03 18.64 4.47
C VAL A 92 -0.48 19.94 5.07
N ASP A 93 0.41 20.72 5.69
CA ASP A 93 0.11 22.07 6.16
C ASP A 93 -0.29 22.93 4.94
N GLU A 94 -1.50 23.48 4.96
CA GLU A 94 -2.15 24.20 3.84
C GLU A 94 -2.72 23.33 2.70
N LEU A 95 -2.93 22.03 2.90
CA LEU A 95 -3.69 21.22 1.94
C LEU A 95 -5.10 21.80 1.79
N LYS A 96 -5.52 22.03 0.54
CA LYS A 96 -6.87 22.49 0.18
C LYS A 96 -7.46 21.53 -0.83
N LEU A 97 -8.74 21.18 -0.64
CA LEU A 97 -9.52 20.36 -1.54
C LEU A 97 -10.77 21.12 -2.01
N ALA A 98 -11.14 20.92 -3.27
CA ALA A 98 -12.41 21.42 -3.79
C ALA A 98 -12.93 20.54 -4.93
N VAL A 99 -14.25 20.46 -5.05
CA VAL A 99 -14.91 20.02 -6.29
C VAL A 99 -14.89 21.19 -7.26
N THR A 100 -14.28 21.01 -8.43
CA THR A 100 -14.16 22.05 -9.46
C THR A 100 -14.75 21.55 -10.77
N GLY A 101 -15.71 22.29 -11.31
CA GLY A 101 -16.22 22.16 -12.67
C GLY A 101 -16.27 23.54 -13.36
N PRO A 102 -16.80 23.61 -14.60
CA PRO A 102 -17.06 24.84 -15.34
C PRO A 102 -17.80 25.92 -14.54
N THR A 103 -18.86 25.56 -13.81
CA THR A 103 -19.65 26.51 -13.00
C THR A 103 -19.70 26.16 -11.52
N VAL A 104 -19.09 25.04 -11.13
CA VAL A 104 -19.09 24.53 -9.76
C VAL A 104 -17.72 24.75 -9.11
N HIS A 105 -17.69 25.37 -7.94
CA HIS A 105 -16.53 25.39 -7.06
C HIS A 105 -16.97 25.19 -5.62
N ILE A 106 -16.81 23.98 -5.08
CA ILE A 106 -17.25 23.61 -3.74
C ILE A 106 -16.00 23.29 -2.91
N PRO A 107 -15.60 24.13 -1.95
CA PRO A 107 -14.50 23.79 -1.04
C PRO A 107 -14.89 22.58 -0.18
N LEU A 108 -13.94 21.66 0.00
CA LEU A 108 -14.11 20.48 0.86
C LEU A 108 -13.32 20.68 2.15
N GLU A 109 -13.98 20.45 3.28
CA GLU A 109 -13.35 20.51 4.59
C GLU A 109 -12.48 19.27 4.82
N LEU A 110 -11.25 19.51 5.29
CA LEU A 110 -10.33 18.47 5.72
C LEU A 110 -10.47 18.26 7.23
N MET A 111 -10.89 17.06 7.60
CA MET A 111 -10.84 16.55 8.96
C MET A 111 -9.40 16.16 9.34
N PRO A 112 -9.10 15.95 10.64
CA PRO A 112 -7.80 15.45 11.10
C PRO A 112 -7.35 14.22 10.31
N GLN A 113 -6.04 14.04 10.13
CA GLN A 113 -5.45 12.94 9.35
C GLN A 113 -5.84 12.93 7.85
N ASN A 114 -6.24 14.10 7.32
CA ASN A 114 -6.59 14.33 5.91
C ASN A 114 -7.80 13.53 5.44
N PHE A 115 -8.77 13.29 6.33
CA PHE A 115 -10.07 12.76 5.94
C PHE A 115 -10.94 13.87 5.35
N PHE A 116 -11.85 13.53 4.46
CA PHE A 116 -12.91 14.41 4.00
C PHE A 116 -14.17 13.62 3.63
N THR A 117 -15.30 14.30 3.61
CA THR A 117 -16.56 13.81 3.04
C THR A 117 -16.89 14.62 1.80
N ILE A 118 -17.75 14.07 0.96
CA ILE A 118 -18.20 14.71 -0.26
C ILE A 118 -19.66 14.35 -0.49
N GLU A 119 -20.46 15.34 -0.85
CA GLU A 119 -21.89 15.16 -1.08
C GLU A 119 -22.18 14.98 -2.55
N ARG A 120 -23.28 14.28 -2.88
CA ARG A 120 -23.80 14.16 -4.24
C ARG A 120 -24.30 15.52 -4.74
N ASN A 121 -23.83 15.92 -5.92
CA ASN A 121 -24.20 17.17 -6.57
C ASN A 121 -24.43 16.90 -8.06
N ALA A 122 -25.69 17.00 -8.49
CA ALA A 122 -26.09 16.69 -9.86
C ALA A 122 -25.41 17.59 -10.89
N ARG A 123 -25.14 18.86 -10.56
CA ARG A 123 -24.44 19.78 -11.46
C ARG A 123 -22.96 19.40 -11.61
N ALA A 124 -22.28 19.12 -10.50
CA ALA A 124 -20.88 18.67 -10.54
C ALA A 124 -20.72 17.38 -11.36
N LEU A 125 -21.67 16.46 -11.26
CA LEU A 125 -21.68 15.24 -12.06
C LEU A 125 -21.95 15.51 -13.54
N HIS A 126 -22.94 16.34 -13.85
CA HIS A 126 -23.28 16.70 -15.23
C HIS A 126 -22.15 17.46 -15.94
N GLU A 127 -21.40 18.28 -15.22
CA GLU A 127 -20.31 19.07 -15.79
C GLU A 127 -18.93 18.38 -15.74
N ASP A 128 -18.89 17.06 -15.49
CA ASP A 128 -17.65 16.28 -15.40
C ASP A 128 -16.60 16.90 -14.45
N ALA A 129 -17.07 17.40 -13.29
CA ALA A 129 -16.20 18.04 -12.31
C ALA A 129 -15.10 17.10 -11.81
N THR A 130 -14.03 17.68 -11.26
CA THR A 130 -12.96 16.94 -10.57
C THR A 130 -12.91 17.32 -9.10
N VAL A 131 -12.56 16.36 -8.24
CA VAL A 131 -12.10 16.63 -6.89
C VAL A 131 -10.61 16.88 -6.97
N ARG A 132 -10.18 18.08 -6.60
CA ARG A 132 -8.84 18.57 -6.89
C ARG A 132 -8.17 19.12 -5.63
N SER A 133 -6.90 18.78 -5.45
CA SER A 133 -6.04 19.35 -4.42
C SER A 133 -5.30 20.60 -4.92
N ASN A 134 -4.63 21.33 -4.03
CA ASN A 134 -3.68 22.38 -4.40
C ASN A 134 -2.23 21.86 -4.55
N ARG A 135 -2.03 20.55 -4.72
CA ARG A 135 -0.71 19.90 -4.84
C ARG A 135 -0.51 19.27 -6.22
N LYS A 136 0.75 18.98 -6.56
CA LYS A 136 1.10 18.35 -7.84
C LYS A 136 0.53 16.94 -7.94
N ASN A 137 0.21 16.51 -9.14
CA ASN A 137 -0.25 15.15 -9.39
C ASN A 137 0.71 14.10 -8.81
N GLY A 138 0.15 13.04 -8.24
CA GLY A 138 0.92 11.99 -7.59
C GLY A 138 1.51 12.38 -6.23
N THR A 139 1.09 13.50 -5.63
CA THR A 139 1.48 13.81 -4.24
C THR A 139 0.80 12.86 -3.26
N PHE A 140 -0.45 12.46 -3.55
CA PHE A 140 -1.26 11.66 -2.65
C PHE A 140 -1.75 10.35 -3.28
N ASP A 141 -1.85 9.32 -2.45
CA ASP A 141 -2.78 8.22 -2.68
C ASP A 141 -4.14 8.59 -2.11
N TRP A 142 -5.17 8.40 -2.93
CA TRP A 142 -6.55 8.66 -2.57
C TRP A 142 -7.18 7.34 -2.18
N SER A 143 -7.69 7.26 -0.96
CA SER A 143 -8.23 6.03 -0.38
C SER A 143 -9.62 6.26 0.17
N VAL A 144 -10.40 5.19 0.19
CA VAL A 144 -11.71 5.11 0.82
C VAL A 144 -11.50 4.66 2.27
N ASP A 145 -12.28 5.20 3.20
CA ASP A 145 -12.32 4.73 4.60
C ASP A 145 -13.76 4.42 4.96
N VAL A 146 -14.03 3.15 5.27
CA VAL A 146 -15.31 2.68 5.79
C VAL A 146 -15.14 2.36 7.26
N ARG A 147 -15.96 2.97 8.12
CA ARG A 147 -15.89 2.72 9.57
C ARG A 147 -17.23 2.63 10.26
N THR A 148 -17.37 1.62 11.09
CA THR A 148 -18.41 1.50 12.10
C THR A 148 -18.13 2.49 13.23
N PRO A 149 -19.08 3.38 13.55
CA PRO A 149 -18.94 4.29 14.68
C PRO A 149 -19.00 3.52 16.01
N GLY A 150 -18.36 4.06 17.06
CA GLY A 150 -18.43 3.52 18.42
C GLY A 150 -17.44 2.40 18.74
N LEU A 151 -16.66 1.93 17.77
CA LEU A 151 -15.53 1.04 18.04
C LEU A 151 -14.36 1.80 18.69
N PRO A 152 -13.50 1.13 19.48
CA PRO A 152 -12.27 1.72 19.97
C PRO A 152 -11.39 2.26 18.83
N ARG A 153 -10.61 3.30 19.11
CA ARG A 153 -9.80 4.01 18.08
C ARG A 153 -8.94 3.07 17.24
N ASN A 154 -8.30 2.10 17.89
CA ASN A 154 -7.39 1.15 17.25
C ASN A 154 -8.10 -0.18 16.92
N THR A 155 -9.39 -0.12 16.57
CA THR A 155 -10.18 -1.28 16.20
C THR A 155 -10.95 -1.00 14.92
N ARG A 156 -10.93 -1.97 14.01
CA ARG A 156 -11.74 -1.98 12.79
C ARG A 156 -12.64 -3.21 12.78
N ARG A 157 -13.70 -3.20 11.99
CA ARG A 157 -14.51 -4.40 11.72
C ARG A 157 -14.12 -4.97 10.37
N LEU A 158 -13.97 -6.30 10.27
CA LEU A 158 -13.52 -6.96 9.05
C LEU A 158 -14.45 -6.70 7.86
N GLY A 159 -15.77 -6.67 8.10
CA GLY A 159 -16.78 -6.31 7.12
C GLY A 159 -16.63 -4.88 6.56
N ASP A 160 -16.18 -3.93 7.38
CA ASP A 160 -15.86 -2.57 6.93
C ASP A 160 -14.68 -2.60 5.94
N LEU A 161 -13.65 -3.39 6.25
CA LEU A 161 -12.45 -3.52 5.44
C LEU A 161 -12.72 -4.26 4.11
N ARG A 162 -13.61 -5.26 4.14
CA ARG A 162 -14.10 -5.96 2.94
C ARG A 162 -14.88 -5.00 2.04
N LEU A 163 -15.78 -4.21 2.60
CA LEU A 163 -16.51 -3.20 1.84
C LEU A 163 -15.59 -2.12 1.29
N GLN A 164 -14.64 -1.62 2.10
CA GLN A 164 -13.61 -0.68 1.66
C GLN A 164 -12.85 -1.21 0.44
N CYS A 165 -12.39 -2.47 0.49
CA CYS A 165 -11.71 -3.10 -0.64
C CYS A 165 -12.56 -3.14 -1.91
N ARG A 166 -13.82 -3.57 -1.79
CA ARG A 166 -14.73 -3.62 -2.96
C ARG A 166 -14.95 -2.24 -3.55
N ILE A 167 -15.16 -1.22 -2.72
CA ILE A 167 -15.32 0.16 -3.19
C ILE A 167 -14.06 0.63 -3.91
N GLU A 168 -12.87 0.42 -3.34
CA GLU A 168 -11.61 0.88 -3.95
C GLU A 168 -11.32 0.18 -5.28
N LEU A 169 -11.44 -1.15 -5.34
CA LEU A 169 -11.00 -1.93 -6.49
C LEU A 169 -12.07 -2.04 -7.59
N LEU A 170 -13.36 -2.07 -7.25
CA LEU A 170 -14.44 -2.32 -8.20
C LEU A 170 -15.15 -1.03 -8.64
N ALA A 171 -15.39 -0.09 -7.72
CA ALA A 171 -16.24 1.07 -8.00
C ALA A 171 -15.42 2.35 -8.23
N ALA A 172 -14.70 2.81 -7.20
CA ALA A 172 -14.14 4.14 -7.14
C ALA A 172 -12.80 4.23 -7.90
N LYS A 173 -11.92 3.23 -7.74
CA LYS A 173 -10.58 3.20 -8.36
C LYS A 173 -9.83 4.53 -8.16
N LEU A 174 -9.84 5.03 -6.93
CA LEU A 174 -9.24 6.33 -6.58
C LEU A 174 -7.70 6.24 -6.50
N GLY A 175 -7.17 5.10 -6.07
CA GLY A 175 -5.74 4.82 -6.02
C GLY A 175 -5.12 4.52 -7.39
N GLN A 176 -3.81 4.68 -7.47
CA GLN A 176 -3.02 4.16 -8.59
C GLN A 176 -2.51 2.77 -8.21
N HIS A 177 -3.23 1.74 -8.64
CA HIS A 177 -2.86 0.35 -8.36
C HIS A 177 -2.16 -0.27 -9.57
N VAL A 178 -1.07 -0.98 -9.33
CA VAL A 178 -0.43 -1.84 -10.34
C VAL A 178 -0.95 -3.24 -10.13
N PHE A 179 -1.83 -3.69 -11.02
CA PHE A 179 -2.37 -5.05 -10.98
C PHE A 179 -1.62 -5.99 -11.91
N SER A 180 -1.54 -7.26 -11.54
CA SER A 180 -0.98 -8.29 -12.41
C SER A 180 -1.92 -8.58 -13.60
N PRO A 181 -1.41 -9.12 -14.74
CA PRO A 181 -2.27 -9.59 -15.82
C PRO A 181 -3.34 -10.59 -15.36
N LEU A 182 -3.01 -11.44 -14.38
CA LEU A 182 -3.93 -12.42 -13.80
C LEU A 182 -5.13 -11.75 -13.10
N TYR A 183 -4.89 -10.64 -12.38
CA TYR A 183 -5.98 -9.86 -11.76
C TYR A 183 -7.00 -9.41 -12.81
N PHE A 184 -6.54 -8.90 -13.97
CA PHE A 184 -7.45 -8.46 -15.03
C PHE A 184 -8.25 -9.61 -15.62
N VAL A 185 -7.64 -10.78 -15.82
CA VAL A 185 -8.34 -11.98 -16.30
C VAL A 185 -9.41 -12.43 -15.30
N GLN A 186 -9.07 -12.49 -14.01
CA GLN A 186 -9.98 -12.93 -12.95
C GLN A 186 -11.16 -11.98 -12.78
N THR A 187 -10.88 -10.67 -12.73
CA THR A 187 -11.94 -9.65 -12.58
C THR A 187 -12.83 -9.53 -13.82
N ALA A 188 -12.28 -9.70 -15.03
CA ALA A 188 -13.08 -9.78 -16.26
C ALA A 188 -14.01 -11.01 -16.28
N ALA A 189 -13.63 -12.10 -15.61
CA ALA A 189 -14.46 -13.29 -15.41
C ALA A 189 -15.48 -13.13 -14.26
N GLY A 190 -15.58 -11.95 -13.65
CA GLY A 190 -16.53 -11.66 -12.57
C GLY A 190 -16.04 -12.07 -11.18
N ALA A 191 -14.77 -12.45 -11.01
CA ALA A 191 -14.23 -12.73 -9.69
C ALA A 191 -14.13 -11.44 -8.85
N ASP A 192 -14.58 -11.50 -7.60
CA ASP A 192 -14.36 -10.43 -6.63
C ASP A 192 -12.88 -10.43 -6.22
N PRO A 193 -12.09 -9.39 -6.55
CA PRO A 193 -10.68 -9.35 -6.21
C PRO A 193 -10.45 -9.38 -4.71
N CYS A 194 -11.38 -8.89 -3.89
CA CYS A 194 -11.28 -8.87 -2.43
C CYS A 194 -11.55 -10.25 -1.80
N ALA A 195 -12.15 -11.17 -2.56
CA ALA A 195 -12.35 -12.56 -2.17
C ALA A 195 -11.20 -13.47 -2.65
N LEU A 196 -10.26 -12.94 -3.44
CA LEU A 196 -9.11 -13.69 -3.92
C LEU A 196 -7.99 -13.69 -2.89
N ARG A 197 -7.48 -14.88 -2.58
CA ARG A 197 -6.40 -15.07 -1.62
C ARG A 197 -5.09 -14.38 -2.00
N ASN A 198 -4.82 -14.24 -3.29
CA ASN A 198 -3.62 -13.61 -3.84
C ASN A 198 -3.77 -12.10 -4.06
N THR A 199 -4.90 -11.51 -3.69
CA THR A 199 -5.08 -10.07 -3.68
C THR A 199 -4.91 -9.56 -2.26
N SER A 200 -3.79 -8.91 -2.01
CA SER A 200 -3.58 -8.15 -0.77
C SER A 200 -3.93 -6.68 -1.01
N MET A 201 -4.72 -6.12 -0.10
CA MET A 201 -4.93 -4.68 -0.01
C MET A 201 -4.20 -4.16 1.22
N LEU A 202 -3.30 -3.21 1.00
CA LEU A 202 -2.61 -2.51 2.08
C LEU A 202 -3.57 -1.51 2.72
N LEU A 203 -3.93 -1.79 3.97
CA LEU A 203 -4.74 -0.93 4.82
C LEU A 203 -3.82 -0.03 5.65
N ILE A 204 -4.37 1.10 6.11
CA ILE A 204 -3.61 2.13 6.82
C ILE A 204 -4.24 2.35 8.19
N GLY A 205 -3.44 2.20 9.24
CA GLY A 205 -3.79 2.55 10.62
C GLY A 205 -3.83 4.05 10.87
N ASP A 206 -4.39 4.43 12.03
CA ASP A 206 -4.39 5.83 12.48
C ASP A 206 -3.10 6.19 13.25
N GLU A 207 -2.34 5.17 13.64
CA GLU A 207 -1.08 5.25 14.39
C GLU A 207 -0.12 4.18 13.85
N PRO A 208 1.19 4.29 14.13
CA PRO A 208 2.14 3.22 13.86
C PRO A 208 1.69 1.93 14.55
N ILE A 209 1.66 0.82 13.82
CA ILE A 209 1.10 -0.46 14.25
C ILE A 209 2.25 -1.39 14.64
N PHE A 210 2.17 -2.00 15.81
CA PHE A 210 3.06 -3.07 16.22
C PHE A 210 2.50 -4.45 15.85
N ALA A 211 1.24 -4.71 16.15
CA ALA A 211 0.61 -6.01 15.90
C ALA A 211 -0.84 -5.86 15.43
N VAL A 212 -1.35 -6.87 14.73
CA VAL A 212 -2.75 -6.94 14.32
C VAL A 212 -3.34 -8.27 14.79
N THR A 213 -4.49 -8.20 15.45
CA THR A 213 -5.20 -9.38 15.95
C THR A 213 -6.62 -9.44 15.40
N LEU A 214 -7.00 -10.59 14.84
CA LEU A 214 -8.39 -10.91 14.51
C LEU A 214 -9.09 -11.49 15.74
N VAL A 215 -10.28 -10.98 16.04
CA VAL A 215 -11.04 -11.33 17.25
C VAL A 215 -12.50 -11.58 16.90
N GLN A 216 -12.97 -12.80 17.16
CA GLN A 216 -14.38 -13.19 17.02
C GLN A 216 -14.81 -14.04 18.22
N GLY A 217 -15.55 -13.43 19.15
CA GLY A 217 -15.89 -14.07 20.43
C GLY A 217 -14.62 -14.52 21.17
N ALA A 218 -14.50 -15.83 21.42
CA ALA A 218 -13.32 -16.41 22.06
C ALA A 218 -12.15 -16.70 21.08
N ARG A 219 -12.39 -16.67 19.76
CA ARG A 219 -11.34 -16.94 18.76
C ARG A 219 -10.48 -15.69 18.59
N ARG A 220 -9.18 -15.82 18.85
CA ARG A 220 -8.19 -14.76 18.63
C ARG A 220 -7.05 -15.29 17.77
N GLN A 221 -6.58 -14.47 16.83
CA GLN A 221 -5.42 -14.79 16.00
C GLN A 221 -4.59 -13.55 15.72
N VAL A 222 -3.35 -13.54 16.23
CA VAL A 222 -2.36 -12.53 15.84
C VAL A 222 -1.91 -12.83 14.41
N LEU A 223 -1.85 -11.80 13.57
CA LEU A 223 -1.34 -11.90 12.22
C LEU A 223 0.18 -11.82 12.23
N PRO A 224 0.87 -12.55 11.33
CA PRO A 224 2.33 -12.52 11.26
C PRO A 224 2.82 -11.13 10.85
N ALA A 225 4.06 -10.78 11.21
CA ALA A 225 4.70 -9.53 10.82
C ALA A 225 4.78 -9.35 9.29
N ALA A 226 4.68 -10.45 8.51
CA ALA A 226 4.54 -10.39 7.06
C ALA A 226 3.26 -9.68 6.59
N SER A 227 2.20 -9.65 7.42
CA SER A 227 0.98 -8.88 7.20
C SER A 227 1.13 -7.41 7.59
N LEU A 228 2.29 -6.97 8.07
CA LEU A 228 2.58 -5.59 8.43
C LEU A 228 3.58 -4.96 7.45
N TYR A 229 3.57 -3.64 7.37
CA TYR A 229 4.63 -2.84 6.73
C TYR A 229 4.89 -3.15 5.25
N GLY A 230 3.92 -3.77 4.56
CA GLY A 230 4.09 -4.29 3.20
C GLY A 230 4.99 -5.53 3.11
N GLY A 231 5.09 -6.31 4.18
CA GLY A 231 5.92 -7.52 4.27
C GLY A 231 5.59 -8.56 3.20
N SER A 232 4.30 -8.71 2.87
CA SER A 232 3.76 -9.59 1.83
C SER A 232 4.14 -9.19 0.40
N LEU A 233 4.54 -7.93 0.17
CA LEU A 233 4.86 -7.45 -1.16
C LEU A 233 6.11 -8.15 -1.70
N PRO A 234 6.12 -8.53 -3.00
CA PRO A 234 7.32 -9.03 -3.65
C PRO A 234 8.49 -8.04 -3.56
N SER A 235 9.72 -8.55 -3.46
CA SER A 235 10.92 -7.72 -3.31
C SER A 235 11.11 -6.71 -4.45
N TRP A 236 10.75 -7.06 -5.69
CA TRP A 236 10.81 -6.15 -6.83
C TRP A 236 9.84 -4.97 -6.65
N THR A 237 8.67 -5.21 -6.06
CA THR A 237 7.68 -4.15 -5.78
C THR A 237 8.22 -3.20 -4.74
N LYS A 238 8.82 -3.71 -3.66
CA LYS A 238 9.51 -2.91 -2.62
C LYS A 238 10.62 -2.01 -3.20
N ALA A 239 11.36 -2.49 -4.20
CA ALA A 239 12.42 -1.71 -4.85
C ALA A 239 11.92 -0.53 -5.70
N ILE A 240 10.76 -0.69 -6.37
CA ILE A 240 10.17 0.37 -7.22
C ILE A 240 9.35 1.35 -6.38
N THR A 241 8.72 0.85 -5.33
CA THR A 241 7.87 1.65 -4.43
C THR A 241 8.68 2.53 -3.49
N GLY A 242 9.92 2.15 -3.14
CA GLY A 242 10.80 2.94 -2.28
C GLY A 242 10.33 2.99 -0.83
N ASP A 243 10.88 3.92 -0.05
CA ASP A 243 10.47 4.13 1.35
C ASP A 243 9.12 4.86 1.40
N TRP A 244 8.02 4.11 1.47
CA TRP A 244 6.68 4.69 1.56
C TRP A 244 6.51 5.49 2.85
N LEU A 245 6.03 6.73 2.67
CA LEU A 245 5.37 7.54 3.69
C LEU A 245 4.44 6.67 4.56
N GLY A 246 4.78 6.36 5.82
CA GLY A 246 3.85 5.69 6.73
C GLY A 246 3.82 4.17 6.64
N ARG A 247 4.91 3.50 6.21
CA ARG A 247 5.01 2.02 6.22
C ARG A 247 4.66 1.42 7.57
N ASP A 248 5.08 2.05 8.66
CA ASP A 248 4.76 1.72 10.04
C ASP A 248 3.25 1.70 10.35
N HIS A 249 2.40 2.29 9.50
CA HIS A 249 0.94 2.25 9.62
C HIS A 249 0.28 1.18 8.74
N LEU A 250 1.05 0.49 7.88
CA LEU A 250 0.49 -0.44 6.90
C LEU A 250 0.24 -1.80 7.51
N PHE A 251 -0.93 -2.36 7.22
CA PHE A 251 -1.28 -3.72 7.57
C PHE A 251 -2.16 -4.38 6.51
N GLU A 252 -2.23 -5.70 6.56
CA GLU A 252 -3.09 -6.53 5.72
C GLU A 252 -3.90 -7.46 6.61
N VAL A 253 -5.12 -7.76 6.17
CA VAL A 253 -5.98 -8.77 6.81
C VAL A 253 -6.46 -9.75 5.75
N PRO A 254 -6.79 -11.00 6.11
CA PRO A 254 -7.25 -11.99 5.16
C PRO A 254 -8.70 -11.72 4.74
N LEU A 255 -8.93 -10.71 3.91
CA LEU A 255 -10.27 -10.31 3.44
C LEU A 255 -11.02 -11.47 2.76
N TRP A 256 -10.27 -12.36 2.10
CA TRP A 256 -10.75 -13.56 1.42
C TRP A 256 -11.21 -14.69 2.35
N ASP A 257 -10.77 -14.70 3.62
CA ASP A 257 -11.02 -15.82 4.53
C ASP A 257 -12.44 -15.74 5.12
N ALA A 258 -13.38 -16.40 4.44
CA ALA A 258 -14.77 -16.48 4.87
C ALA A 258 -14.97 -17.24 6.20
N SER A 259 -13.93 -17.90 6.76
CA SER A 259 -14.01 -18.47 8.12
C SER A 259 -14.02 -17.40 9.21
N TRP A 260 -13.70 -16.15 8.87
CA TRP A 260 -13.89 -14.97 9.72
C TRP A 260 -15.15 -14.22 9.28
N PRO A 261 -16.19 -14.19 10.13
CA PRO A 261 -17.40 -13.40 9.91
C PRO A 261 -17.11 -11.90 9.74
N ASP A 262 -18.03 -11.17 9.12
CA ASP A 262 -17.90 -9.73 8.90
C ASP A 262 -17.85 -8.91 10.20
N ASP A 263 -18.44 -9.39 11.29
CA ASP A 263 -18.40 -8.77 12.62
C ASP A 263 -17.08 -8.98 13.37
N THR A 264 -16.14 -9.76 12.80
CA THR A 264 -14.80 -9.94 13.35
C THR A 264 -14.12 -8.60 13.58
N LEU A 265 -13.63 -8.38 14.79
CA LEU A 265 -12.85 -7.20 15.13
C LEU A 265 -11.39 -7.41 14.70
N VAL A 266 -10.82 -6.35 14.14
CA VAL A 266 -9.41 -6.21 13.80
C VAL A 266 -8.83 -5.23 14.79
N GLU A 267 -8.20 -5.75 15.83
CA GLU A 267 -7.52 -4.97 16.86
C GLU A 267 -6.10 -4.64 16.40
N LEU A 268 -5.77 -3.34 16.36
CA LEU A 268 -4.46 -2.82 16.02
C LEU A 268 -3.76 -2.46 17.33
N GLU A 269 -2.65 -3.11 17.63
CA GLU A 269 -1.79 -2.70 18.73
C GLU A 269 -0.85 -1.60 18.23
N PRO A 270 -0.85 -0.40 18.84
CA PRO A 270 0.05 0.67 18.42
C PRO A 270 1.50 0.39 18.85
N MET A 271 2.46 0.92 18.10
CA MET A 271 3.86 0.93 18.52
C MET A 271 4.01 1.84 19.74
N ARG A 272 4.50 1.26 20.84
CA ARG A 272 4.68 1.96 22.10
C ARG A 272 5.98 2.76 22.09
N THR A 273 5.94 3.92 22.75
CA THR A 273 7.16 4.57 23.21
C THR A 273 7.71 3.77 24.39
N VAL A 274 9.05 3.75 24.54
CA VAL A 274 9.69 3.05 25.65
C VAL A 274 9.13 3.57 26.97
N GLN A 275 8.49 2.70 27.74
CA GLN A 275 8.22 2.97 29.15
C GLN A 275 9.31 2.26 29.96
N ALA A 276 10.21 3.04 30.55
CA ALA A 276 11.26 2.50 31.41
C ALA A 276 10.63 1.99 32.71
N ASN A 277 10.24 0.71 32.73
CA ASN A 277 9.89 0.03 33.96
C ASN A 277 11.13 -0.64 34.54
N ALA A 278 11.36 -0.40 35.83
CA ALA A 278 12.55 -0.81 36.57
C ALA A 278 12.51 -2.31 36.94
N THR A 279 12.57 -3.20 35.95
CA THR A 279 12.78 -4.64 36.19
C THR A 279 14.21 -4.99 35.81
N GLU A 280 14.93 -5.68 36.70
CA GLU A 280 16.28 -6.21 36.45
C GLU A 280 16.22 -7.32 35.41
N ALA A 281 17.08 -7.25 34.39
CA ALA A 281 17.15 -8.25 33.33
C ALA A 281 18.13 -9.35 33.71
N GLU A 282 17.75 -10.62 33.53
CA GLU A 282 18.71 -11.72 33.51
C GLU A 282 19.67 -11.56 32.32
N PRO A 283 20.92 -12.06 32.40
CA PRO A 283 21.81 -12.06 31.25
C PRO A 283 21.21 -12.88 30.09
N PRO A 284 21.37 -12.44 28.83
CA PRO A 284 20.89 -13.20 27.69
C PRO A 284 21.57 -14.58 27.62
N PRO A 285 20.85 -15.64 27.20
CA PRO A 285 21.49 -16.94 26.94
C PRO A 285 22.51 -16.82 25.81
N ALA A 286 23.53 -17.70 25.79
CA ALA A 286 24.58 -17.64 24.77
C ALA A 286 24.08 -17.91 23.34
N SER A 287 23.11 -18.82 23.20
CA SER A 287 22.37 -19.09 21.97
C SER A 287 21.12 -19.90 22.32
N GLU A 288 20.02 -19.68 21.60
CA GLU A 288 18.79 -20.45 21.80
C GLU A 288 18.03 -20.63 20.49
N LEU A 289 17.44 -21.81 20.29
CA LEU A 289 16.58 -22.02 19.13
C LEU A 289 15.23 -21.36 19.40
N LEU A 290 14.78 -20.49 18.50
CA LEU A 290 13.47 -19.83 18.61
C LEU A 290 12.31 -20.82 18.86
N GLN A 291 12.44 -22.06 18.37
CA GLN A 291 11.46 -23.14 18.59
C GLN A 291 11.23 -23.49 20.06
N SER A 292 12.26 -23.46 20.91
CA SER A 292 12.17 -23.82 22.33
C SER A 292 11.78 -22.66 23.25
N VAL A 293 11.89 -21.42 22.77
CA VAL A 293 11.66 -20.22 23.57
C VAL A 293 10.20 -20.11 23.99
N THR A 294 9.94 -19.76 25.24
CA THR A 294 8.60 -19.44 25.76
C THR A 294 8.49 -17.94 26.01
N ARG A 295 7.27 -17.42 26.15
CA ARG A 295 7.08 -15.99 26.49
C ARG A 295 7.71 -15.68 27.84
N GLU A 296 7.55 -16.60 28.79
CA GLU A 296 8.09 -16.51 30.13
C GLU A 296 9.63 -16.54 30.12
N SER A 297 10.25 -17.44 29.33
CA SER A 297 11.71 -17.47 29.23
C SER A 297 12.28 -16.23 28.54
N LEU A 298 11.61 -15.72 27.51
CA LEU A 298 12.02 -14.50 26.81
C LEU A 298 11.91 -13.26 27.71
N ALA A 299 10.82 -13.15 28.48
CA ALA A 299 10.55 -12.00 29.35
C ALA A 299 11.54 -11.84 30.52
N ARG A 300 12.31 -12.89 30.85
CA ARG A 300 13.35 -12.82 31.90
C ARG A 300 14.56 -11.99 31.49
N TRP A 301 14.88 -11.91 30.20
CA TRP A 301 16.09 -11.25 29.71
C TRP A 301 15.84 -10.23 28.59
N VAL A 302 14.69 -10.27 27.90
CA VAL A 302 14.25 -9.23 26.97
C VAL A 302 13.36 -8.24 27.71
N ILE A 303 13.98 -7.17 28.19
CA ILE A 303 13.32 -6.07 28.90
C ILE A 303 13.24 -4.86 27.98
N GLU A 304 12.01 -4.44 27.68
CA GLU A 304 11.71 -3.21 26.92
C GLU A 304 12.44 -2.01 27.56
N GLY A 305 13.13 -1.22 26.74
CA GLY A 305 13.92 -0.06 27.16
C GLY A 305 15.31 -0.38 27.71
N ARG A 306 15.70 -1.65 27.82
CA ARG A 306 17.01 -2.06 28.36
C ARG A 306 17.79 -2.99 27.45
N THR A 307 17.17 -4.06 26.97
CA THR A 307 17.85 -5.07 26.16
C THR A 307 18.20 -4.48 24.80
N SER A 308 19.45 -4.68 24.35
CA SER A 308 19.84 -4.22 23.03
C SER A 308 19.38 -5.21 21.96
N GLY A 309 19.09 -4.71 20.77
CA GLY A 309 18.84 -5.56 19.61
C GLY A 309 20.02 -6.49 19.34
N LYS A 310 21.26 -6.04 19.57
CA LYS A 310 22.47 -6.86 19.41
C LYS A 310 22.50 -8.07 20.34
N ASP A 311 21.99 -7.94 21.57
CA ASP A 311 21.89 -9.08 22.49
C ASP A 311 20.92 -10.12 21.91
N VAL A 312 19.77 -9.68 21.42
CA VAL A 312 18.76 -10.55 20.79
C VAL A 312 19.30 -11.20 19.51
N GLU A 313 20.01 -10.45 18.66
CA GLU A 313 20.71 -10.96 17.47
C GLU A 313 21.78 -12.00 17.82
N GLY A 314 22.52 -11.79 18.91
CA GLY A 314 23.49 -12.74 19.42
C GLY A 314 22.87 -14.09 19.81
N VAL A 315 21.64 -14.09 20.32
CA VAL A 315 20.93 -15.32 20.72
C VAL A 315 20.30 -16.04 19.52
N PHE A 316 19.63 -15.29 18.63
CA PHE A 316 18.75 -15.85 17.60
C PHE A 316 19.29 -15.76 16.16
N GLY A 317 20.47 -15.17 15.95
CA GLY A 317 21.06 -14.95 14.63
C GLY A 317 20.57 -13.67 13.97
N HIS A 318 20.61 -13.58 12.63
CA HIS A 318 20.22 -12.35 11.93
C HIS A 318 18.70 -12.25 11.72
N PRO A 319 18.07 -11.11 12.06
CA PRO A 319 16.65 -10.87 11.80
C PRO A 319 16.40 -10.42 10.36
N GLU A 320 15.14 -10.54 9.91
CA GLU A 320 14.63 -9.69 8.84
C GLU A 320 14.38 -8.29 9.39
N VAL A 321 14.91 -7.27 8.72
CA VAL A 321 14.88 -5.88 9.20
C VAL A 321 14.08 -5.00 8.25
N ILE A 322 13.13 -4.26 8.81
CA ILE A 322 12.42 -3.18 8.14
C ILE A 322 12.75 -1.88 8.88
N GLN A 323 13.47 -0.98 8.21
CA GLN A 323 13.78 0.34 8.74
C GLN A 323 12.60 1.29 8.54
N PHE A 324 12.26 2.06 9.58
CA PHE A 324 11.22 3.06 9.52
C PHE A 324 11.78 4.47 9.39
N SER A 325 10.87 5.32 8.95
CA SER A 325 11.15 6.69 8.59
C SER A 325 11.66 7.55 9.76
N HIS A 326 11.15 7.27 10.95
CA HIS A 326 11.49 7.96 12.21
C HIS A 326 12.67 7.32 12.95
N GLY A 327 13.36 6.35 12.34
CA GLY A 327 14.58 5.74 12.88
C GLY A 327 14.38 4.52 13.77
N ASP A 328 13.14 4.12 14.06
CA ASP A 328 12.89 2.78 14.62
C ASP A 328 13.04 1.71 13.52
N ALA A 329 13.21 0.45 13.91
CA ALA A 329 13.28 -0.69 13.00
C ALA A 329 12.43 -1.85 13.52
N SER A 330 11.70 -2.51 12.64
CA SER A 330 11.05 -3.79 12.92
C SER A 330 12.03 -4.93 12.64
N TRP A 331 12.29 -5.75 13.66
CA TRP A 331 13.16 -6.93 13.59
C TRP A 331 12.30 -8.18 13.76
N VAL A 332 12.43 -9.13 12.83
CA VAL A 332 11.60 -10.32 12.79
C VAL A 332 12.47 -11.56 12.70
N PHE A 333 12.34 -12.44 13.70
CA PHE A 333 12.95 -13.77 13.73
C PHE A 333 11.86 -14.81 13.50
N ARG A 334 12.08 -15.73 12.56
CA ARG A 334 11.05 -16.72 12.17
C ARG A 334 11.62 -18.11 12.08
N THR A 335 10.83 -19.06 12.55
CA THR A 335 11.08 -20.48 12.34
C THR A 335 9.78 -21.17 11.94
N GLU A 336 9.86 -21.99 10.90
CA GLU A 336 8.73 -22.74 10.39
C GLU A 336 8.96 -24.23 10.65
N THR A 337 7.97 -24.87 11.26
CA THR A 337 7.90 -26.31 11.51
C THR A 337 6.64 -26.91 10.85
N GLY A 338 6.71 -28.18 10.47
CA GLY A 338 5.61 -28.90 9.83
C GLY A 338 5.98 -29.57 8.50
N SER A 339 5.15 -30.52 8.07
CA SER A 339 5.35 -31.34 6.86
C SER A 339 5.32 -30.54 5.55
N GLY A 340 4.81 -29.30 5.59
CA GLY A 340 4.67 -28.42 4.44
C GLY A 340 5.96 -27.95 3.77
N LYS A 341 7.13 -28.02 4.45
CA LYS A 341 8.44 -27.72 3.82
C LYS A 341 8.89 -28.79 2.83
N ILE A 342 8.53 -30.05 3.09
CA ILE A 342 8.91 -31.20 2.25
C ILE A 342 7.90 -31.38 1.11
N ILE A 343 6.61 -31.12 1.36
CA ILE A 343 5.54 -31.36 0.38
C ILE A 343 5.48 -30.26 -0.69
N SER A 344 5.93 -29.03 -0.43
CA SER A 344 5.98 -27.96 -1.45
C SER A 344 7.00 -28.19 -2.56
N ALA A 345 7.90 -29.17 -2.42
CA ALA A 345 8.81 -29.61 -3.48
C ALA A 345 8.13 -30.53 -4.51
N VAL A 346 6.90 -31.01 -4.24
CA VAL A 346 6.15 -31.91 -5.13
C VAL A 346 4.78 -31.29 -5.46
N PRO A 347 4.62 -30.64 -6.64
CA PRO A 347 3.45 -29.81 -6.97
C PRO A 347 2.08 -30.49 -6.85
N VAL A 348 2.02 -31.81 -7.03
CA VAL A 348 0.76 -32.58 -7.08
C VAL A 348 0.27 -32.99 -5.68
N LEU A 349 1.18 -33.15 -4.70
CA LEU A 349 0.83 -33.61 -3.34
C LEU A 349 0.39 -32.47 -2.40
N GLY A 350 0.80 -31.23 -2.69
CA GLY A 350 0.40 -30.06 -1.89
C GLY A 350 -1.09 -29.73 -1.94
N ILE A 351 -1.79 -30.14 -3.00
CA ILE A 351 -3.23 -29.86 -3.21
C ILE A 351 -4.11 -30.81 -2.37
N LEU A 352 -3.64 -32.03 -2.08
CA LEU A 352 -4.41 -33.05 -1.36
C LEU A 352 -4.25 -32.99 0.17
N LEU A 353 -3.12 -32.51 0.68
CA LEU A 353 -2.74 -32.71 2.09
C LEU A 353 -2.97 -31.52 3.03
N LYS A 354 -3.45 -30.36 2.54
CA LYS A 354 -3.63 -29.11 3.34
C LYS A 354 -2.60 -28.98 4.49
N PRO A 355 -1.29 -29.00 4.20
CA PRO A 355 -0.29 -29.14 5.24
C PRO A 355 -0.34 -27.92 6.17
N GLU A 356 -0.71 -28.15 7.43
CA GLU A 356 -0.61 -27.11 8.45
C GLU A 356 0.88 -26.76 8.65
N ARG A 357 1.20 -25.47 8.52
CA ARG A 357 2.52 -24.95 8.89
C ARG A 357 2.40 -24.27 10.24
N LYS A 358 3.25 -24.65 11.18
CA LYS A 358 3.42 -23.94 12.45
C LYS A 358 4.54 -22.93 12.27
N LEU A 359 4.18 -21.65 12.33
CA LEU A 359 5.13 -20.54 12.32
C LEU A 359 5.33 -20.09 13.76
N LYS A 360 6.58 -20.02 14.20
CA LYS A 360 6.94 -19.34 15.44
C LYS A 360 7.75 -18.10 15.11
N GLU A 361 7.32 -16.97 15.64
CA GLU A 361 7.81 -15.66 15.27
C GLU A 361 8.09 -14.82 16.51
N LEU A 362 9.28 -14.23 16.56
CA LEU A 362 9.61 -13.17 17.50
C LEU A 362 9.72 -11.86 16.71
N HIS A 363 8.83 -10.93 17.00
CA HIS A 363 8.78 -9.60 16.41
C HIS A 363 9.20 -8.56 17.46
N LEU A 364 10.13 -7.68 17.11
CA LEU A 364 10.58 -6.59 17.97
C LEU A 364 10.55 -5.25 17.22
N ILE A 365 10.30 -4.18 17.97
CA ILE A 365 10.62 -2.82 17.56
C ILE A 365 11.91 -2.40 18.24
N ILE A 366 12.91 -2.05 17.45
CA ILE A 366 14.21 -1.53 17.91
C ILE A 366 14.21 -0.02 17.70
N GLY A 367 14.51 0.75 18.75
CA GLY A 367 14.64 2.20 18.66
C GLY A 367 15.95 2.65 18.01
N PRO A 368 16.13 3.96 17.76
CA PRO A 368 17.32 4.48 17.08
C PRO A 368 18.62 4.23 17.85
N GLY A 369 18.53 4.08 19.17
CA GLY A 369 19.65 3.70 20.05
C GLY A 369 19.99 2.20 20.03
N GLY A 370 19.32 1.39 19.20
CA GLY A 370 19.53 -0.05 19.14
C GLY A 370 18.92 -0.82 20.32
N ILE A 371 17.96 -0.22 21.04
CA ILE A 371 17.31 -0.80 22.23
C ILE A 371 15.91 -1.31 21.86
N VAL A 372 15.52 -2.47 22.39
CA VAL A 372 14.16 -3.03 22.24
C VAL A 372 13.14 -2.08 22.87
N LYS A 373 12.16 -1.61 22.11
CA LYS A 373 11.03 -0.79 22.59
C LYS A 373 9.81 -1.62 22.93
N GLN A 374 9.58 -2.67 22.15
CA GLN A 374 8.40 -3.52 22.20
C GLN A 374 8.74 -4.87 21.57
N TYR A 375 8.18 -5.96 22.07
CA TYR A 375 8.34 -7.28 21.47
C TYR A 375 7.11 -8.17 21.64
N GLN A 376 7.01 -9.19 20.79
CA GLN A 376 5.96 -10.20 20.83
C GLN A 376 6.51 -11.54 20.33
N LEU A 377 6.19 -12.62 21.05
CA LEU A 377 6.47 -13.98 20.64
C LEU A 377 5.16 -14.71 20.36
N GLU A 378 4.97 -15.12 19.11
CA GLU A 378 3.75 -15.77 18.65
C GLU A 378 4.02 -17.14 18.03
N GLU A 379 3.10 -18.06 18.30
CA GLU A 379 2.99 -19.34 17.60
C GLU A 379 1.68 -19.36 16.81
N MET A 380 1.79 -19.47 15.50
CA MET A 380 0.69 -19.37 14.56
C MET A 380 0.56 -20.66 13.76
N VAL A 381 -0.69 -21.07 13.50
CA VAL A 381 -0.99 -22.12 12.54
C VAL A 381 -1.44 -21.46 11.24
N LEU A 382 -0.58 -21.53 10.22
CA LEU A 382 -0.90 -21.03 8.89
C LEU A 382 -1.67 -22.11 8.14
N ARG A 383 -2.94 -21.82 7.87
CA ARG A 383 -3.82 -22.66 7.03
C ARG A 383 -3.76 -22.14 5.60
N PHE A 384 -3.34 -23.00 4.67
CA PHE A 384 -3.22 -22.68 3.25
C PHE A 384 -4.37 -23.22 2.42
#